data_AF-A0A257A353-F1
#
_entry.id   AF-A0A257A353-F1
#
_cell.length_a   1.000
_cell.length_b   1.000
_cell.length_c   1.000
_cell.angle_alpha   90.00
_cell.angle_beta   90.00
_cell.angle_gamma   90.00
#
_symmetry.space_group_name_H-M   'P 1'
#
loop_
_entity.id
_entity.type
_entity.pdbx_description
1 polymer ?
#
loop_
_entity_poly.entity_id
_entity_poly.type
_entity_poly.pdbx_seq_one_letter_code
_entity_poly.pdbx_strand_id
1 'polypeptide(L)'
;MVVKKEMFYTHFMYIPAILSAFWWGKRGSIVSFFLGFFLLISDLYVGISNERVYLHLSQIFIFFIASILVGVLSDEKKEAEKKLRDALAKKDEFINEIAHYFLNPLTIAKGYMELLLKECFSSRAKACYDKIMEALERIEEAVINTVEKGIVYERKGDVTLKRGKSQS
;
A
#
# COMPACT_ATOMS: atom_id res chain seq x y z
N MET A 1 -37.52 -16.20 33.08
CA MET A 1 -36.08 -16.04 32.79
C MET A 1 -35.58 -16.90 31.62
N VAL A 2 -36.45 -17.35 30.70
CA VAL A 2 -36.05 -18.14 29.52
C VAL A 2 -35.96 -17.26 28.25
N VAL A 3 -36.79 -16.21 28.16
CA VAL A 3 -36.86 -15.28 27.01
C VAL A 3 -35.56 -14.50 26.76
N LYS A 4 -34.79 -14.17 27.80
CA LYS A 4 -33.51 -13.47 27.63
C LYS A 4 -32.43 -14.34 26.97
N LYS A 5 -32.49 -15.67 27.12
CA LYS A 5 -31.44 -16.58 26.65
C LYS A 5 -31.46 -16.75 25.13
N GLU A 6 -32.64 -16.67 24.52
CA GLU A 6 -32.79 -16.76 23.06
C GLU A 6 -32.29 -15.51 22.34
N MET A 7 -32.51 -14.30 22.89
CA MET A 7 -32.02 -13.06 22.27
C MET A 7 -30.50 -13.03 22.07
N PHE A 8 -29.71 -13.51 23.04
CA PHE A 8 -28.25 -13.50 22.91
C PHE A 8 -27.74 -14.49 21.86
N TYR A 9 -28.35 -15.68 21.76
CA TYR A 9 -27.95 -16.70 20.78
C TYR A 9 -28.20 -16.25 19.34
N THR A 10 -29.31 -15.57 19.07
CA THR A 10 -29.61 -15.06 17.71
C THR A 10 -28.60 -14.01 17.25
N HIS A 11 -28.15 -13.14 18.17
CA HIS A 11 -27.16 -12.11 17.84
C HIS A 11 -25.75 -12.68 17.62
N PHE A 12 -25.39 -13.72 18.37
CA PHE A 12 -24.09 -14.38 18.22
C PHE A 12 -23.95 -15.10 16.88
N MET A 13 -25.05 -15.59 16.30
CA MET A 13 -25.06 -16.21 14.97
C MET A 13 -24.79 -15.22 13.82
N TYR A 14 -24.93 -13.91 14.03
CA TYR A 14 -24.60 -12.91 13.02
C TYR A 14 -23.08 -12.71 12.85
N ILE A 15 -22.29 -12.96 13.89
CA ILE A 15 -20.85 -12.77 13.86
C ILE A 15 -20.19 -13.70 12.82
N PRO A 16 -20.42 -15.04 12.80
CA PRO A 16 -19.85 -15.91 11.77
C PRO A 16 -20.34 -15.59 10.36
N ALA A 17 -21.62 -15.20 10.22
CA ALA A 17 -22.20 -14.84 8.92
C ALA A 17 -21.54 -13.59 8.31
N ILE A 18 -21.31 -12.56 9.12
CA ILE A 18 -20.64 -11.32 8.72
C ILE A 18 -19.14 -11.57 8.48
N LEU A 19 -18.48 -12.35 9.34
CA LEU A 19 -17.06 -12.69 9.18
C LEU A 19 -16.82 -13.51 7.90
N SER A 20 -17.74 -14.40 7.54
CA SER A 20 -17.65 -15.23 6.32
C SER A 20 -17.75 -14.38 5.06
N ALA A 21 -18.70 -13.43 5.01
CA ALA A 21 -18.80 -12.47 3.91
C ALA A 21 -17.56 -11.59 3.80
N PHE A 22 -16.99 -11.18 4.95
CA PHE A 22 -15.78 -10.36 5.01
C PHE A 22 -14.53 -11.10 4.50
N TRP A 23 -14.36 -12.38 4.85
CA TRP A 23 -13.14 -13.12 4.51
C TRP A 23 -13.15 -13.63 3.06
N TRP A 24 -14.28 -14.17 2.59
CA TRP A 24 -14.38 -14.90 1.32
C TRP A 24 -14.84 -14.05 0.11
N GLY A 25 -15.06 -12.73 0.28
CA GLY A 25 -15.44 -11.82 -0.81
C GLY A 25 -16.77 -12.19 -1.45
N LYS A 26 -16.94 -12.01 -2.78
CA LYS A 26 -18.19 -12.37 -3.50
C LYS A 26 -18.59 -13.86 -3.37
N ARG A 27 -17.63 -14.73 -3.04
CA ARG A 27 -17.89 -16.17 -2.83
C ARG A 27 -18.44 -16.46 -1.42
N GLY A 28 -18.30 -15.53 -0.48
CA GLY A 28 -18.84 -15.64 0.88
C GLY A 28 -20.37 -15.51 0.93
N SER A 29 -20.98 -14.88 -0.08
CA SER A 29 -22.44 -14.75 -0.16
C SER A 29 -23.16 -16.09 -0.29
N ILE A 30 -22.51 -17.10 -0.85
CA ILE A 30 -23.02 -18.46 -0.92
C ILE A 30 -23.10 -19.07 0.50
N VAL A 31 -22.08 -18.84 1.33
CA VAL A 31 -22.04 -19.36 2.71
C VAL A 31 -23.12 -18.70 3.56
N SER A 32 -23.32 -17.39 3.43
CA SER A 32 -24.40 -16.67 4.12
C SER A 32 -25.79 -17.19 3.71
N PHE A 33 -25.99 -17.50 2.43
CA PHE A 33 -27.24 -18.07 1.92
C PHE A 33 -27.52 -19.46 2.50
N PHE A 34 -26.52 -20.35 2.49
CA PHE A 34 -26.67 -21.69 3.09
C PHE A 34 -26.94 -21.64 4.60
N LEU A 35 -26.30 -20.72 5.32
CA LEU A 35 -26.50 -20.58 6.76
C LEU A 35 -27.90 -20.04 7.10
N GLY A 36 -28.39 -19.07 6.33
CA GLY A 36 -29.78 -18.56 6.46
C GLY A 36 -30.82 -19.62 6.10
N PHE A 37 -30.55 -20.42 5.06
CA PHE A 37 -31.43 -21.53 4.66
C PHE A 37 -31.47 -22.65 5.72
N PHE A 38 -30.33 -22.98 6.33
CA PHE A 38 -30.27 -23.96 7.42
C PHE A 38 -31.09 -23.52 8.65
N LEU A 39 -31.08 -22.22 8.98
CA LEU A 39 -31.92 -21.67 10.05
C LEU A 39 -33.42 -21.82 9.76
N LEU A 40 -33.87 -21.55 8.52
CA LEU A 40 -35.27 -21.73 8.15
C LEU A 40 -35.73 -23.18 8.28
N ILE A 41 -34.86 -24.13 7.91
CA ILE A 41 -35.15 -25.57 8.05
C ILE A 41 -35.30 -25.93 9.52
N SER A 42 -34.43 -25.40 10.40
CA SER A 42 -34.52 -25.62 11.84
C SER A 42 -35.87 -25.15 12.41
N ASP A 43 -36.35 -23.98 12.00
CA ASP A 43 -37.63 -23.45 12.48
C ASP A 43 -38.85 -24.21 11.94
N LEU A 44 -38.76 -24.73 10.70
CA LEU A 44 -39.79 -25.59 10.12
C LEU A 44 -39.97 -26.90 10.91
N TYR A 45 -38.85 -27.48 11.38
CA TYR A 45 -38.86 -28.71 12.17
C TYR A 45 -39.43 -28.54 13.59
N VAL A 46 -39.30 -27.36 14.19
CA VAL A 46 -39.74 -27.09 15.57
C VAL A 46 -41.23 -26.68 15.64
N GLY A 47 -41.88 -26.38 14.50
CA GLY A 47 -43.31 -26.07 14.45
C GLY A 47 -43.66 -24.76 15.16
N ILE A 48 -42.91 -23.70 14.85
CA ILE A 48 -42.99 -22.40 15.52
C ILE A 48 -44.08 -21.48 14.91
N SER A 49 -44.66 -20.59 15.72
CA SER A 49 -45.72 -19.64 15.36
C SER A 49 -45.40 -18.72 14.17
N ASN A 50 -46.43 -18.38 13.38
CA ASN A 50 -46.35 -17.57 12.14
C ASN A 50 -45.61 -16.22 12.30
N GLU A 51 -45.73 -15.57 13.46
CA GLU A 51 -45.06 -14.29 13.73
C GLU A 51 -43.53 -14.39 13.71
N ARG A 52 -42.97 -15.52 14.15
CA ARG A 52 -41.52 -15.75 14.14
C ARG A 52 -40.97 -15.98 12.73
N VAL A 53 -41.76 -16.63 11.87
CA VAL A 53 -41.39 -16.88 10.47
C VAL A 53 -41.22 -15.56 9.71
N TYR A 54 -42.11 -14.58 9.90
CA TYR A 54 -41.98 -13.26 9.26
C TYR A 54 -40.73 -12.48 9.70
N LEU A 55 -40.36 -12.58 10.99
CA LEU A 55 -39.13 -11.96 11.49
C LEU A 55 -37.87 -12.60 10.88
N HIS A 56 -37.80 -13.92 10.79
CA HIS A 56 -36.66 -14.60 10.18
C HIS A 56 -36.55 -14.37 8.67
N LEU A 57 -37.69 -14.22 7.98
CA LEU A 57 -37.71 -13.88 6.55
C LEU A 57 -37.09 -12.49 6.29
N SER A 58 -37.47 -11.48 7.08
CA SER A 58 -36.89 -10.13 6.94
C SER A 58 -35.40 -10.08 7.29
N GLN A 59 -34.95 -10.90 8.25
CA GLN A 59 -33.54 -11.07 8.57
C GLN A 59 -32.74 -11.67 7.40
N ILE A 60 -33.22 -12.72 6.75
CA ILE A 60 -32.52 -13.33 5.62
C ILE A 60 -32.38 -12.34 4.46
N PHE A 61 -33.41 -11.53 4.22
CA PHE A 61 -33.37 -10.49 3.20
C PHE A 61 -32.29 -9.45 3.47
N ILE A 62 -32.21 -8.94 4.71
CA ILE A 62 -31.18 -7.94 5.06
C ILE A 62 -29.77 -8.52 5.03
N PHE A 63 -29.59 -9.78 5.46
CA PHE A 63 -28.29 -10.46 5.38
C PHE A 63 -27.87 -10.76 3.95
N PHE A 64 -28.82 -11.06 3.06
CA PHE A 64 -28.53 -11.27 1.65
C PHE A 64 -27.98 -9.99 1.01
N ILE A 65 -28.67 -8.86 1.21
CA ILE A 65 -28.22 -7.56 0.70
C ILE A 65 -26.88 -7.17 1.31
N ALA A 66 -26.73 -7.27 2.64
CA ALA A 66 -25.48 -6.94 3.32
C ALA A 66 -24.33 -7.81 2.83
N SER A 67 -24.55 -9.11 2.61
CA SER A 67 -23.53 -10.05 2.13
C SER A 67 -23.09 -9.73 0.71
N ILE A 68 -24.01 -9.34 -0.19
CA ILE A 68 -23.66 -8.90 -1.55
C ILE A 68 -22.82 -7.63 -1.48
N LEU A 69 -23.27 -6.62 -0.71
CA LEU A 69 -22.55 -5.34 -0.58
C LEU A 69 -21.14 -5.54 -0.02
N VAL A 70 -21.00 -6.30 1.07
CA VAL A 70 -19.71 -6.62 1.70
C VAL A 70 -18.83 -7.43 0.76
N GLY A 71 -19.40 -8.39 0.01
CA GLY A 71 -18.67 -9.20 -0.95
C GLY A 71 -18.07 -8.38 -2.10
N VAL A 72 -18.87 -7.48 -2.70
CA VAL A 72 -18.41 -6.57 -3.76
C VAL A 72 -17.35 -5.62 -3.22
N LEU A 73 -17.60 -4.98 -2.07
CA LEU A 73 -16.66 -4.04 -1.47
C LEU A 73 -15.33 -4.70 -1.10
N SER A 74 -15.36 -5.94 -0.60
CA SER A 74 -14.15 -6.69 -0.29
C SER A 74 -13.35 -7.02 -1.55
N ASP A 75 -14.01 -7.35 -2.67
CA ASP A 75 -13.31 -7.67 -3.92
C ASP A 75 -12.69 -6.41 -4.53
N GLU A 76 -13.41 -5.29 -4.56
CA GLU A 76 -12.90 -3.99 -5.01
C GLU A 76 -11.70 -3.54 -4.18
N LYS A 77 -11.78 -3.67 -2.85
CA LYS A 77 -10.66 -3.35 -1.95
C LYS A 77 -9.43 -4.20 -2.27
N LYS A 78 -9.59 -5.52 -2.43
CA LYS A 78 -8.48 -6.43 -2.74
C LYS A 78 -7.84 -6.08 -4.09
N GLU A 79 -8.65 -5.72 -5.09
CA GLU A 79 -8.14 -5.32 -6.40
C GLU A 79 -7.40 -3.97 -6.34
N ALA A 80 -7.95 -2.99 -5.62
CA ALA A 80 -7.31 -1.70 -5.41
C ALA A 80 -5.99 -1.83 -4.65
N GLU A 81 -5.95 -2.63 -3.58
CA GLU A 81 -4.71 -2.93 -2.84
C GLU A 81 -3.68 -3.62 -3.72
N LYS A 82 -4.10 -4.58 -4.56
CA LYS A 82 -3.20 -5.25 -5.50
C LYS A 82 -2.61 -4.27 -6.51
N LYS A 83 -3.46 -3.45 -7.16
CA LYS A 83 -3.02 -2.43 -8.11
C LYS A 83 -2.05 -1.44 -7.47
N LEU A 84 -2.31 -1.03 -6.22
CA LEU A 84 -1.41 -0.16 -5.46
C LEU A 84 -0.06 -0.85 -5.19
N ARG A 85 -0.07 -2.10 -4.75
CA ARG A 85 1.17 -2.86 -4.53
C ARG A 85 1.98 -3.03 -5.81
N ASP A 86 1.33 -3.37 -6.92
CA ASP A 86 2.01 -3.53 -8.22
C ASP A 86 2.59 -2.19 -8.69
N ALA A 87 1.89 -1.07 -8.48
CA ALA A 87 2.38 0.26 -8.80
C ALA A 87 3.58 0.67 -7.92
N LEU A 88 3.54 0.36 -6.62
CA LEU A 88 4.65 0.60 -5.70
C LEU A 88 5.88 -0.26 -6.06
N ALA A 89 5.69 -1.53 -6.35
CA ALA A 89 6.77 -2.43 -6.76
C ALA A 89 7.47 -1.93 -8.04
N LYS A 90 6.70 -1.51 -9.05
CA LYS A 90 7.25 -0.92 -10.29
C LYS A 90 7.99 0.39 -10.03
N LYS A 91 7.50 1.21 -9.12
CA LYS A 91 8.18 2.44 -8.72
C LYS A 91 9.52 2.12 -8.06
N ASP A 92 9.56 1.17 -7.14
CA ASP A 92 10.78 0.78 -6.43
C ASP A 92 11.82 0.18 -7.39
N GLU A 93 11.38 -0.66 -8.31
CA GLU A 93 12.22 -1.22 -9.38
C GLU A 93 12.83 -0.10 -10.25
N PHE A 94 12.00 0.85 -10.71
CA PHE A 94 12.45 1.98 -11.51
C PHE A 94 13.44 2.88 -10.77
N ILE A 95 13.18 3.17 -9.48
CA ILE A 95 14.06 3.98 -8.63
C ILE A 95 15.42 3.29 -8.46
N ASN A 96 15.42 1.98 -8.25
CA ASN A 96 16.65 1.21 -8.12
C ASN A 96 17.44 1.13 -9.44
N GLU A 97 16.75 0.96 -10.57
CA GLU A 97 17.37 0.96 -11.90
C GLU A 97 18.05 2.30 -12.22
N ILE A 98 17.36 3.41 -11.94
CA ILE A 98 17.93 4.76 -12.09
C ILE A 98 19.17 4.94 -11.21
N ALA A 99 19.11 4.53 -9.95
CA ALA A 99 20.25 4.65 -9.05
C ALA A 99 21.48 3.93 -9.63
N HIS A 100 21.33 2.68 -10.06
CA HIS A 100 22.43 1.94 -10.70
C HIS A 100 22.89 2.59 -12.00
N TYR A 101 21.97 3.05 -12.86
CA TYR A 101 22.31 3.65 -14.15
C TYR A 101 23.16 4.92 -14.01
N PHE A 102 22.85 5.78 -13.03
CA PHE A 102 23.61 7.02 -12.82
C PHE A 102 24.84 6.84 -11.91
N LEU A 103 24.72 6.10 -10.82
CA LEU A 103 25.79 5.99 -9.82
C LEU A 103 26.98 5.16 -10.33
N ASN A 104 26.75 4.14 -11.17
CA ASN A 104 27.81 3.30 -11.71
C ASN A 104 28.84 4.10 -12.56
N PRO A 105 28.43 4.83 -13.63
CA PRO A 105 29.37 5.63 -14.40
C PRO A 105 29.96 6.80 -13.60
N LEU A 106 29.24 7.39 -12.65
CA LEU A 106 29.80 8.40 -11.73
C LEU A 106 30.94 7.82 -10.90
N THR A 107 30.74 6.63 -10.32
CA THR A 107 31.78 5.91 -9.56
C THR A 107 33.01 5.63 -10.42
N ILE A 108 32.81 5.21 -11.68
CA ILE A 108 33.91 4.99 -12.64
C ILE A 108 34.64 6.31 -12.94
N ALA A 109 33.91 7.40 -13.20
CA ALA A 109 34.49 8.71 -13.47
C ALA A 109 35.35 9.20 -12.29
N LYS A 110 34.85 9.06 -11.06
CA LYS A 110 35.62 9.37 -9.85
C LYS A 110 36.90 8.54 -9.76
N GLY A 111 36.81 7.24 -10.01
CA GLY A 111 37.97 6.34 -10.03
C GLY A 111 39.04 6.76 -11.05
N TYR A 112 38.66 7.11 -12.28
CA TYR A 112 39.62 7.61 -13.28
C TYR A 112 40.25 8.94 -12.86
N MET A 113 39.48 9.86 -12.30
CA MET A 113 40.01 11.13 -11.81
C MET A 113 41.03 10.92 -10.67
N GLU A 114 40.78 9.97 -9.76
CA GLU A 114 41.73 9.60 -8.70
C GLU A 114 43.04 9.03 -9.25
N LEU A 115 42.96 8.20 -10.29
CA LEU A 115 44.14 7.66 -10.97
C LEU A 115 44.95 8.78 -11.64
N LEU A 116 44.28 9.68 -12.37
CA LEU A 116 44.93 10.83 -13.01
C LEU A 116 45.64 11.75 -12.00
N LEU A 117 45.05 11.95 -10.82
CA LEU A 117 45.68 12.73 -9.75
C LEU A 117 46.97 12.06 -9.23
N LYS A 118 47.01 10.72 -9.14
CA LYS A 118 48.21 9.99 -8.71
C LYS A 118 49.38 10.13 -9.70
N GLU A 119 49.08 10.30 -10.98
CA GLU A 119 50.09 10.44 -12.04
C GLU A 119 50.56 11.89 -12.27
N CYS A 120 49.72 12.90 -11.98
CA CYS A 120 50.02 14.32 -12.24
C CYS A 120 50.34 15.14 -10.98
N PHE A 121 51.61 15.47 -10.75
CA PHE A 121 52.08 16.35 -9.65
C PHE A 121 52.22 17.83 -10.05
N SER A 122 51.14 18.47 -10.50
CA SER A 122 51.11 19.94 -10.66
C SER A 122 50.01 20.57 -9.79
N SER A 123 50.28 21.75 -9.19
CA SER A 123 49.28 22.44 -8.36
C SER A 123 48.00 22.80 -9.14
N ARG A 124 48.13 23.00 -10.46
CA ARG A 124 47.02 23.26 -11.38
C ARG A 124 46.18 22.01 -11.67
N ALA A 125 46.80 20.85 -11.84
CA ALA A 125 46.08 19.58 -12.03
C ALA A 125 45.25 19.21 -10.79
N LYS A 126 45.83 19.40 -9.59
CA LYS A 126 45.13 19.18 -8.33
C LYS A 126 43.89 20.09 -8.18
N ALA A 127 44.03 21.38 -8.48
CA ALA A 127 42.89 22.31 -8.45
C ALA A 127 41.79 21.98 -9.48
N CYS A 128 42.16 21.39 -10.63
CA CYS A 128 41.19 20.93 -11.63
C CYS A 128 40.46 19.65 -11.18
N TYR A 129 41.21 18.70 -10.61
CA TYR A 129 40.67 17.50 -9.98
C TYR A 129 39.64 17.84 -8.90
N ASP A 130 39.98 18.73 -7.97
CA ASP A 130 39.10 19.10 -6.86
C ASP A 130 37.76 19.65 -7.37
N LYS A 131 37.78 20.49 -8.42
CA LYS A 131 36.56 21.04 -9.04
C LYS A 131 35.70 19.99 -9.72
N ILE A 132 36.31 19.06 -10.44
CA ILE A 132 35.58 17.99 -11.16
C ILE A 132 35.01 17.00 -10.14
N MET A 133 35.79 16.61 -9.14
CA MET A 133 35.34 15.71 -8.08
C MET A 133 34.17 16.34 -7.30
N GLU A 134 34.25 17.63 -6.98
CA GLU A 134 33.14 18.36 -6.37
C GLU A 134 31.87 18.36 -7.24
N ALA A 135 32.00 18.53 -8.56
CA ALA A 135 30.86 18.45 -9.47
C ALA A 135 30.26 17.02 -9.53
N LEU A 136 31.10 15.99 -9.58
CA LEU A 136 30.66 14.59 -9.56
C LEU A 136 29.95 14.23 -8.25
N GLU A 137 30.48 14.67 -7.11
CA GLU A 137 29.85 14.51 -5.79
C GLU A 137 28.49 15.21 -5.70
N ARG A 138 28.37 16.41 -6.26
CA ARG A 138 27.10 17.14 -6.31
C ARG A 138 26.02 16.39 -7.10
N ILE A 139 26.39 15.85 -8.26
CA ILE A 139 25.47 15.07 -9.09
C ILE A 139 25.07 13.79 -8.35
N GLU A 140 26.04 13.09 -7.73
CA GLU A 140 25.76 11.90 -6.95
C GLU A 140 24.78 12.17 -5.79
N GLU A 141 25.02 13.23 -5.02
CA GLU A 141 24.13 13.62 -3.90
C GLU A 141 22.72 13.98 -4.41
N ALA A 142 22.62 14.69 -5.54
CA ALA A 142 21.32 15.02 -6.14
C ALA A 142 20.56 13.76 -6.59
N VAL A 143 21.26 12.80 -7.21
CA VAL A 143 20.66 11.51 -7.62
C VAL A 143 20.19 10.73 -6.40
N ILE A 144 21.04 10.57 -5.37
CA ILE A 144 20.69 9.85 -4.14
C ILE A 144 19.49 10.49 -3.44
N ASN A 145 19.48 11.83 -3.28
CA ASN A 145 18.35 12.53 -2.67
C ASN A 145 17.06 12.37 -3.49
N THR A 146 17.16 12.36 -4.81
CA THR A 146 16.00 12.17 -5.70
C THR A 146 15.44 10.76 -5.56
N VAL A 147 16.31 9.74 -5.55
CA VAL A 147 15.97 8.32 -5.43
C VAL A 147 15.38 8.00 -4.05
N GLU A 148 16.02 8.45 -2.96
CA GLU A 148 15.62 8.10 -1.59
C GLU A 148 14.50 8.97 -1.03
N LYS A 149 14.51 10.28 -1.33
CA LYS A 149 13.65 11.27 -0.68
C LYS A 149 12.65 11.93 -1.63
N GLY A 150 12.75 11.67 -2.93
CA GLY A 150 11.88 12.28 -3.93
C GLY A 150 12.05 13.80 -4.08
N ILE A 151 13.16 14.35 -3.58
CA ILE A 151 13.46 15.79 -3.66
C ILE A 151 14.76 15.99 -4.43
N VAL A 152 14.75 16.92 -5.39
CA VAL A 152 15.95 17.33 -6.13
C VAL A 152 16.62 18.44 -5.32
N TYR A 153 17.52 18.06 -4.41
CA TYR A 153 18.29 18.98 -3.56
C TYR A 153 19.76 18.57 -3.54
N GLU A 154 20.66 19.55 -3.65
CA GLU A 154 22.11 19.39 -3.50
C GLU A 154 22.65 20.30 -2.39
N ARG A 155 23.44 19.78 -1.44
CA ARG A 155 23.77 20.50 -0.19
C ARG A 155 24.72 21.68 -0.38
N LYS A 156 25.53 21.68 -1.44
CA LYS A 156 26.54 22.72 -1.73
C LYS A 156 26.10 23.80 -2.73
N GLY A 157 25.12 23.52 -3.61
CA GLY A 157 24.67 24.46 -4.65
C GLY A 157 23.60 25.48 -4.19
N ASP A 158 22.82 25.13 -3.17
CA ASP A 158 21.62 25.89 -2.77
C ASP A 158 21.86 27.05 -1.78
N VAL A 159 23.10 27.23 -1.30
CA VAL A 159 23.47 28.43 -0.53
C VAL A 159 23.20 29.72 -1.33
N THR A 160 23.23 29.62 -2.66
CA THR A 160 22.91 30.71 -3.59
C THR A 160 21.42 31.06 -3.66
N LEU A 161 20.50 30.08 -3.49
CA LEU A 161 19.05 30.34 -3.52
C LEU A 161 18.50 30.86 -2.18
N LYS A 162 19.12 30.49 -1.05
CA LYS A 162 18.72 31.04 0.28
C LYS A 162 19.01 32.53 0.43
N ARG A 163 20.00 33.08 -0.28
CA ARG A 163 20.29 34.53 -0.28
C ARG A 163 19.29 35.37 -1.08
N GLY A 164 18.57 34.78 -2.04
CA GLY A 164 17.58 35.49 -2.86
C GLY A 164 16.21 35.68 -2.19
N LYS A 165 15.88 34.91 -1.15
CA LYS A 165 14.58 35.01 -0.43
C LYS A 165 14.62 35.84 0.85
N SER A 166 15.77 36.42 1.23
CA SER A 166 15.89 37.30 2.40
C SER A 166 15.94 38.79 2.04
N GLN A 167 15.74 39.15 0.76
CA GLN A 167 15.70 40.54 0.28
C GLN A 167 14.41 40.87 -0.50
N SER A 168 13.36 40.04 -0.37
CA SER A 168 12.02 40.34 -0.86
C SER A 168 11.02 40.38 0.28
#